data_AF-A0A9E7FEN3-F1
#
_entry.id   AF-A0A9E7FEN3-F1
#
_cell.length_a   1.000
_cell.length_b   1.000
_cell.length_c   1.000
_cell.angle_alpha   90.00
_cell.angle_beta   90.00
_cell.angle_gamma   90.00
#
_symmetry.space_group_name_H-M   'P 1'
#
loop_
_entity.id
_entity.type
_entity.pdbx_description
1 polymer ?
#
loop_
_entity_poly.entity_id
_entity_poly.type
_entity_poly.pdbx_seq_one_letter_code
_entity_poly.pdbx_strand_id
1 'polypeptide(L)' 'MSELRKDAHTSVHTTRQGAVMTAEQKANPAAYADCIHWCLPGLPDVWNQILHASILSAGSRTH' A
#
# COMPACT_ATOMS: atom_id res chain seq x y z
N MET A 1 -8.76 9.74 3.37
CA MET A 1 -7.30 9.75 3.66
C MET A 1 -6.53 8.92 2.64
N SER A 2 -6.87 7.64 2.46
CA SER A 2 -6.25 6.78 1.45
C SER A 2 -6.42 7.28 0.01
N GLU A 3 -7.60 7.84 -0.33
CA GLU A 3 -7.91 8.42 -1.64
C GLU A 3 -6.98 9.57 -2.07
N LEU A 4 -6.34 10.26 -1.11
CA LEU A 4 -5.39 11.34 -1.41
C LEU A 4 -4.02 10.80 -1.86
N ARG A 5 -3.78 9.48 -1.72
CA ARG A 5 -2.48 8.85 -1.90
C ARG A 5 -2.39 8.01 -3.17
N LYS A 6 -2.89 8.56 -4.29
CA LYS A 6 -2.77 7.95 -5.63
C LYS A 6 -1.32 7.59 -6.02
N ASP A 7 -0.35 8.25 -5.39
CA ASP A 7 1.10 8.05 -5.55
C ASP A 7 1.63 6.81 -4.83
N ALA A 8 0.90 6.26 -3.85
CA ALA A 8 1.40 5.21 -2.97
C ALA A 8 1.13 3.78 -3.50
N HIS A 9 0.48 3.64 -4.66
CA HIS A 9 0.19 2.35 -5.27
C HIS A 9 1.45 1.69 -5.86
N THR A 10 1.44 0.35 -5.95
CA THR A 10 2.54 -0.42 -6.55
C THR A 10 2.70 -0.17 -8.04
N SER A 11 1.62 0.20 -8.76
CA SER A 11 1.65 0.44 -10.20
C SER A 11 2.26 -0.76 -10.94
N VAL A 12 3.29 -0.57 -11.76
CA VAL A 12 4.01 -1.65 -12.47
C VAL A 12 5.18 -2.26 -11.68
N HIS A 13 5.33 -1.87 -10.42
CA HIS A 13 6.37 -2.35 -9.50
C HIS A 13 5.82 -3.44 -8.58
N THR A 14 5.13 -4.41 -9.16
CA THR A 14 4.54 -5.55 -8.44
C THR A 14 4.91 -6.88 -9.10
N THR A 15 4.43 -7.98 -8.53
CA THR A 15 4.50 -9.30 -9.15
C THR A 15 3.17 -9.66 -9.80
N ARG A 16 3.22 -10.42 -10.89
CA ARG A 16 2.04 -10.99 -11.55
C ARG A 16 2.27 -12.49 -11.68
N GLN A 17 1.32 -13.29 -11.18
CA GLN A 17 1.43 -14.76 -11.17
C GLN A 17 2.73 -15.25 -10.51
N GLY A 18 3.19 -14.56 -9.46
CA GLY A 18 4.39 -14.93 -8.70
C GLY A 18 5.73 -14.49 -9.31
N ALA A 19 5.74 -13.84 -10.48
CA ALA A 19 6.96 -13.33 -11.12
C ALA A 19 6.99 -11.80 -11.15
N VAL A 20 8.19 -11.21 -11.08
CA VAL A 20 8.40 -9.76 -11.28
C VAL A 20 8.08 -9.39 -12.72
N MET A 21 7.42 -8.25 -12.91
CA MET A 21 7.06 -7.76 -14.24
C MET A 21 8.26 -7.55 -15.17
N THR A 22 8.12 -7.95 -16.44
CA THR A 22 9.12 -7.72 -17.50
C THR A 22 9.17 -6.25 -17.91
N ALA A 23 10.20 -5.85 -18.65
CA ALA A 23 10.34 -4.48 -19.15
C ALA A 23 9.17 -4.10 -20.08
N GLU A 24 8.72 -5.03 -20.90
CA GLU A 24 7.61 -4.84 -21.85
C GLU A 24 6.28 -4.65 -21.11
N GLN A 25 6.06 -5.40 -20.02
CA GLN A 25 4.88 -5.24 -19.17
C GLN A 25 4.88 -3.89 -18.46
N LYS A 26 6.03 -3.48 -17.92
CA LYS A 26 6.20 -2.16 -17.27
C LYS A 26 6.01 -1.00 -18.26
N ALA A 27 6.33 -1.21 -19.53
CA ALA A 27 6.14 -0.22 -20.58
C ALA A 27 4.66 0.02 -20.95
N ASN A 28 3.72 -0.83 -20.49
CA ASN A 28 2.27 -0.64 -20.70
C ASN A 28 1.49 -0.57 -19.37
N PRO A 29 1.59 0.53 -18.59
CA PRO A 29 0.86 0.67 -17.33
C PRO A 29 -0.66 0.58 -17.47
N ALA A 30 -1.24 0.97 -18.62
CA ALA A 30 -2.69 0.90 -18.81
C ALA A 30 -3.26 -0.53 -18.71
N ALA A 31 -2.47 -1.54 -19.08
CA ALA A 31 -2.88 -2.95 -19.02
C ALA A 31 -2.30 -3.69 -17.79
N TYR A 32 -1.25 -3.15 -17.17
CA TYR A 32 -0.45 -3.87 -16.18
C TYR A 32 -0.34 -3.17 -14.82
N ALA A 33 -0.69 -1.89 -14.68
CA ALA A 33 -0.57 -1.20 -13.40
C ALA A 33 -1.56 -1.76 -12.37
N ASP A 34 -1.04 -2.02 -11.17
CA ASP A 34 -1.82 -2.33 -9.99
C ASP A 34 -2.12 -1.03 -9.22
N CYS A 35 -3.38 -0.61 -9.30
CA CYS A 35 -3.91 0.57 -8.63
C CYS A 35 -4.72 0.21 -7.37
N ILE A 36 -4.52 -0.97 -6.81
CA ILE A 36 -5.25 -1.48 -5.63
C ILE A 36 -4.28 -1.66 -4.47
N HIS A 37 -3.12 -2.25 -4.72
CA HIS A 37 -2.11 -2.51 -3.70
C HIS A 37 -1.18 -1.31 -3.49
N TRP A 38 -0.49 -1.31 -2.36
CA TRP A 38 0.34 -0.19 -1.88
C TRP A 38 1.79 -0.62 -1.72
N CYS A 39 2.73 0.27 -2.05
CA CYS A 39 4.14 0.07 -1.74
C CYS A 39 4.37 0.05 -0.23
N LEU A 40 5.45 -0.63 0.19
CA LEU A 40 6.01 -0.60 1.53
C LEU A 40 7.49 -0.17 1.48
N PRO A 41 7.93 0.77 2.33
CA PRO A 41 7.12 1.57 3.25
C PRO A 41 6.13 2.48 2.51
N GLY A 42 4.97 2.76 3.10
CA GLY A 42 3.90 3.50 2.41
C GLY A 42 2.61 3.70 3.20
N LEU A 43 1.49 3.83 2.47
CA LEU A 43 0.17 4.14 3.06
C LEU A 43 -0.26 3.16 4.17
N PRO A 44 -0.04 1.83 4.05
CA PRO A 44 -0.41 0.90 5.11
C PRO A 44 0.29 1.15 6.45
N ASP A 45 1.47 1.78 6.46
CA ASP A 45 2.17 2.11 7.70
C ASP A 45 1.41 3.16 8.52
N VAL A 46 0.76 4.12 7.85
CA VAL A 46 -0.10 5.12 8.51
C VAL A 46 -1.32 4.47 9.14
N TRP A 47 -1.91 3.46 8.48
CA TRP A 47 -3.00 2.69 9.07
C TRP A 47 -2.53 1.96 10.33
N ASN A 48 -1.34 1.38 10.29
CA ASN A 48 -0.74 0.72 11.46
C ASN A 48 -0.49 1.70 12.60
N GLN A 49 -0.04 2.93 12.32
CA GLN A 49 0.13 3.97 13.34
C GLN A 49 -1.20 4.35 14.02
N ILE A 50 -2.29 4.49 13.24
CA ILE A 50 -3.62 4.81 13.78
C ILE A 50 -4.14 3.66 14.64
N LEU A 51 -3.99 2.42 14.17
CA LEU A 51 -4.37 1.22 14.93
C LEU A 51 -3.58 1.13 16.24
N HIS A 52 -2.26 1.29 16.18
CA HIS A 52 -1.39 1.26 17.34
C HIS A 52 -1.77 2.34 18.37
N ALA A 53 -2.00 3.57 17.94
CA ALA A 53 -2.46 4.65 18.81
C ALA A 53 -3.81 4.33 19.47
N SER A 54 -4.74 3.71 18.73
CA SER A 54 -6.05 3.30 19.24
C SER A 54 -5.93 2.21 20.32
N ILE A 55 -5.05 1.24 20.12
CA ILE A 55 -4.77 0.17 21.09
C ILE A 55 -4.18 0.75 22.38
N LEU A 56 -3.16 1.60 22.27
CA LEU A 56 -2.55 2.26 23.44
C LEU A 56 -3.55 3.13 24.19
N SER A 57 -4.39 3.89 23.46
CA SER A 57 -5.43 4.73 24.05
C SER A 57 -6.56 3.92 24.70
N ALA A 58 -6.80 2.68 24.27
CA ALA A 58 -7.74 1.77 24.92
C ALA A 58 -7.15 1.19 26.22
N GLY A 59 -5.86 0.79 26.21
CA GLY A 59 -5.17 0.29 27.40
C GLY A 59 -4.99 1.33 28.52
N SER A 60 -4.86 2.62 28.17
CA SER A 60 -4.83 3.72 29.15
C SER A 60 -6.20 4.04 29.76
N ARG A 61 -7.32 3.55 29.23
CA ARG A 61 -8.67 3.81 29.78
C ARG A 61 -9.10 2.80 30.86
N THR A 62 -8.32 1.74 31.07
CA THR A 62 -8.56 0.72 32.11
C THR A 62 -7.71 0.92 33.37
N HIS A 63 -7.02 2.05 33.48
CA HIS A 63 -6.29 2.48 34.68
C HIS A 63 -6.88 3.77 35.25
#